data_AF-A0A7J2MP70-F1
#
_entry.id   AF-A0A7J2MP70-F1
#
_cell.length_a   1.000
_cell.length_b   1.000
_cell.length_c   1.000
_cell.angle_alpha   90.00
_cell.angle_beta   90.00
_cell.angle_gamma   90.00
#
_symmetry.space_group_name_H-M   'P 1'
#
loop_
_entity.id
_entity.type
_entity.pdbx_description
1 polymer ?
#
loop_
_entity_poly.entity_id
_entity_poly.type
_entity_poly.pdbx_seq_one_letter_code
_entity_poly.pdbx_strand_id
1 'polypeptide(L)'
;IGTVALFSLFFSFTESSFEFNIVILEALIITAIFATVLAFLIQNAAQKHVSPTHTALIFAMEPVFAAVCSYIIISEVFTIRKIIGCLFILLGMIIAEIKINQKFLRE
;
A
#
# COMPACT_ATOMS: atom_id res chain seq x y z
N ILE A 1 -10.31 -1.72 -1.50
CA ILE A 1 -10.78 -2.65 -2.56
C ILE A 1 -12.14 -2.25 -3.10
N GLY A 2 -13.19 -2.18 -2.28
CA GLY A 2 -14.55 -1.83 -2.76
C GLY A 2 -14.61 -0.52 -3.54
N THR A 3 -13.92 0.52 -3.08
CA THR A 3 -13.81 1.80 -3.80
C THR A 3 -13.15 1.67 -5.17
N VAL A 4 -11.98 1.01 -5.23
CA VAL A 4 -11.25 0.76 -6.49
C VAL A 4 -12.11 -0.05 -7.45
N ALA A 5 -12.75 -1.13 -6.97
CA ALA A 5 -13.62 -1.97 -7.79
C ALA A 5 -14.82 -1.19 -8.36
N LEU A 6 -15.47 -0.35 -7.55
CA LEU A 6 -16.57 0.50 -7.99
C LEU A 6 -16.13 1.50 -9.07
N PHE A 7 -15.01 2.19 -8.86
CA PHE A 7 -14.48 3.12 -9.86
C PHE A 7 -14.04 2.41 -11.13
N SER A 8 -13.32 1.29 -11.01
CA SER A 8 -12.92 0.48 -12.16
C SER A 8 -14.12 0.00 -12.98
N LEU A 9 -15.19 -0.43 -12.32
CA LEU A 9 -16.42 -0.83 -13.01
C LEU A 9 -17.08 0.35 -13.72
N PHE A 10 -17.17 1.51 -13.06
CA PHE A 10 -17.72 2.72 -13.65
C PHE A 10 -16.94 3.15 -14.91
N PHE A 11 -15.61 3.20 -14.83
CA PHE A 11 -14.76 3.55 -15.97
C PHE A 11 -14.77 2.49 -17.08
N SER A 12 -14.96 1.21 -16.73
CA SER A 12 -15.04 0.12 -17.71
C SER A 12 -16.17 0.29 -18.72
N PHE A 13 -17.25 1.02 -18.38
CA PHE A 13 -18.34 1.30 -19.33
C PHE A 13 -18.00 2.39 -20.36
N THR A 14 -16.94 3.17 -20.11
CA THR A 14 -16.47 4.23 -21.02
C THR A 14 -15.46 3.69 -22.04
N GLU A 15 -14.81 2.58 -21.74
CA GLU A 15 -13.87 1.88 -22.62
C GLU A 15 -14.61 0.99 -23.64
N SER A 16 -14.33 1.19 -24.93
CA SER A 16 -15.01 0.49 -26.03
C SER A 16 -14.27 -0.75 -26.53
N SER A 17 -13.04 -0.99 -26.08
CA SER A 17 -12.21 -2.12 -26.52
C SER A 17 -11.70 -2.94 -25.34
N PHE A 18 -12.16 -4.19 -25.25
CA PHE A 18 -11.64 -5.15 -24.30
C PHE A 18 -10.60 -6.05 -24.99
N GLU A 19 -9.32 -5.82 -24.71
CA GLU A 19 -8.24 -6.67 -25.20
C GLU A 19 -7.87 -7.73 -24.16
N PHE A 20 -8.10 -8.99 -24.50
CA PHE A 20 -7.69 -10.09 -23.63
C PHE A 20 -6.20 -10.40 -23.86
N ASN A 21 -5.38 -10.14 -22.84
CA ASN A 21 -3.93 -10.34 -22.90
C ASN A 21 -3.49 -11.27 -21.75
N ILE A 22 -2.64 -12.25 -22.07
CA ILE A 22 -2.11 -13.20 -21.08
C ILE A 22 -1.35 -12.50 -19.94
N VAL A 23 -0.65 -11.40 -20.24
CA VAL A 23 0.07 -10.60 -19.24
C VAL A 23 -0.89 -9.93 -18.26
N ILE A 24 -2.06 -9.49 -18.75
CA ILE A 24 -3.12 -8.91 -17.89
C ILE A 24 -3.69 -10.01 -17.00
N LEU A 25 -3.94 -11.20 -17.54
CA LEU A 25 -4.45 -12.34 -16.77
C LEU A 25 -3.47 -12.76 -15.68
N GLU A 26 -2.17 -12.83 -15.99
CA GLU A 26 -1.12 -13.14 -15.02
C GLU A 26 -1.07 -12.10 -13.89
N ALA A 27 -1.02 -10.81 -14.23
CA ALA A 27 -1.02 -9.73 -13.25
C ALA A 27 -2.29 -9.76 -12.37
N LEU A 28 -3.45 -10.05 -12.96
CA LEU A 28 -4.71 -10.17 -12.23
C LEU A 28 -4.69 -11.33 -11.23
N ILE A 29 -4.23 -12.51 -11.65
CA ILE A 29 -4.16 -13.69 -10.76
C ILE A 29 -3.20 -13.42 -9.60
N ILE A 30 -2.01 -12.88 -9.88
CA ILE A 30 -1.00 -12.60 -8.84
C ILE A 30 -1.54 -11.57 -7.83
N THR A 31 -2.12 -10.47 -8.32
CA THR A 31 -2.60 -9.39 -7.45
C THR A 31 -3.88 -9.76 -6.68
N ALA A 32 -4.80 -10.49 -7.30
CA ALA A 32 -6.03 -10.93 -6.64
C ALA A 32 -5.76 -11.98 -5.56
N ILE A 33 -4.90 -12.97 -5.83
CA ILE A 33 -4.68 -14.06 -4.88
C ILE A 33 -3.68 -13.63 -3.79
N PHE A 34 -2.48 -13.20 -4.17
CA PHE A 34 -1.40 -12.96 -3.22
C PHE A 34 -1.49 -11.58 -2.57
N ALA A 35 -1.55 -10.53 -3.38
CA ALA A 35 -1.57 -9.16 -2.86
C ALA A 35 -2.90 -8.80 -2.18
N THR A 36 -3.98 -9.51 -2.52
CA THR A 36 -5.31 -9.25 -1.95
C THR A 36 -5.75 -10.37 -1.01
N VAL A 37 -6.28 -11.48 -1.53
CA VAL A 37 -6.95 -12.49 -0.69
C VAL A 37 -6.06 -12.98 0.45
N LEU A 38 -4.85 -13.44 0.14
CA LEU A 38 -3.93 -13.95 1.16
C LEU A 38 -3.46 -12.86 2.12
N ALA A 39 -3.05 -11.70 1.60
CA ALA A 39 -2.61 -10.57 2.42
C ALA A 39 -3.71 -10.14 3.43
N PHE A 40 -4.94 -9.95 2.97
CA PHE A 40 -6.06 -9.56 3.84
C PHE A 40 -6.46 -10.64 4.83
N LEU A 41 -6.39 -11.92 4.47
CA LEU A 41 -6.64 -13.01 5.41
C LEU A 41 -5.62 -13.02 6.55
N ILE A 42 -4.33 -12.91 6.21
CA ILE A 42 -3.24 -12.85 7.20
C ILE A 42 -3.36 -11.59 8.03
N GLN A 43 -3.60 -10.45 7.40
CA GLN A 43 -3.78 -9.15 8.07
C GLN A 43 -4.94 -9.21 9.08
N ASN A 44 -6.12 -9.68 8.66
CA ASN A 44 -7.29 -9.81 9.53
C ASN A 44 -7.07 -10.81 10.68
N ALA A 45 -6.32 -11.88 10.44
CA ALA A 45 -5.96 -12.84 11.49
C ALA A 45 -4.99 -12.20 12.50
N ALA A 46 -3.93 -11.54 12.02
CA ALA A 46 -2.91 -10.91 12.86
C ALA A 46 -3.46 -9.71 13.66
N GLN A 47 -4.34 -8.90 13.07
CA GLN A 47 -4.98 -7.76 13.74
C GLN A 47 -5.78 -8.14 14.98
N LYS A 48 -6.24 -9.39 15.11
CA LYS A 48 -6.90 -9.87 16.34
C LYS A 48 -5.95 -9.97 17.53
N HIS A 49 -4.65 -10.05 17.27
CA HIS A 49 -3.59 -10.23 18.26
C HIS A 49 -2.74 -8.98 18.48
N VAL A 50 -2.92 -7.94 17.66
CA VAL A 50 -2.12 -6.71 17.68
C VAL A 50 -3.04 -5.51 17.93
N SER A 51 -2.63 -4.59 18.79
CA SER A 51 -3.45 -3.41 19.07
C SER A 51 -3.61 -2.53 17.82
N PRO A 52 -4.70 -1.72 17.73
CA PRO A 52 -4.93 -0.85 16.58
C PRO A 52 -3.78 0.14 16.33
N THR A 53 -3.15 0.65 17.39
CA THR A 53 -2.00 1.56 17.29
C THR A 53 -0.79 0.88 16.65
N HIS A 54 -0.46 -0.34 17.08
CA HIS A 54 0.66 -1.08 16.50
C HIS A 54 0.36 -1.49 15.04
N THR A 55 -0.88 -1.88 14.75
CA THR A 55 -1.32 -2.18 13.39
C THR A 55 -1.19 -0.95 12.47
N ALA A 56 -1.63 0.22 12.93
CA ALA A 56 -1.49 1.47 12.18
C ALA A 56 -0.02 1.81 11.90
N LEU A 57 0.85 1.65 12.91
CA LEU A 57 2.29 1.83 12.73
C LEU A 57 2.87 0.87 11.69
N ILE A 58 2.47 -0.40 11.70
CA ILE A 58 2.92 -1.39 10.70
C ILE A 58 2.49 -0.97 9.29
N PHE A 59 1.25 -0.50 9.10
CA PHE A 59 0.81 0.00 7.80
C PHE A 59 1.55 1.28 7.39
N ALA A 60 1.88 2.12 8.37
CA ALA A 60 2.74 3.27 8.13
C ALA A 60 4.18 2.90 7.75
N MET A 61 4.58 1.63 7.84
CA MET A 61 5.88 1.14 7.36
C MET A 61 5.82 0.50 5.97
N GLU A 62 4.66 0.40 5.33
CA GLU A 62 4.51 -0.22 4.00
C GLU A 62 5.53 0.28 2.96
N PRO A 63 5.79 1.60 2.78
CA PRO A 63 6.79 2.05 1.81
C PRO A 63 8.24 1.77 2.22
N VAL A 64 8.52 1.61 3.52
CA VAL A 64 9.84 1.13 3.97
C VAL A 64 10.04 -0.30 3.46
N PHE A 65 9.05 -1.17 3.68
CA PHE A 65 9.11 -2.55 3.19
C PHE A 65 9.15 -2.60 1.66
N ALA A 66 8.39 -1.76 0.96
CA ALA A 66 8.43 -1.67 -0.49
C ALA A 66 9.83 -1.30 -1.00
N ALA A 67 10.48 -0.31 -0.40
CA ALA A 67 11.84 0.09 -0.77
C ALA A 67 12.86 -1.04 -0.52
N VAL A 68 12.79 -1.70 0.63
CA VAL A 68 13.66 -2.83 0.98
C VAL A 68 13.44 -4.01 0.02
N CYS A 69 12.19 -4.38 -0.25
CA CYS A 69 11.85 -5.45 -1.18
C CYS A 69 12.29 -5.14 -2.61
N SER A 70 12.15 -3.89 -3.08
CA SER A 70 12.60 -3.51 -4.42
C SER A 70 14.11 -3.65 -4.57
N TYR A 71 14.86 -3.25 -3.55
CA TYR A 71 16.30 -3.43 -3.53
C TYR A 71 16.72 -4.90 -3.53
N ILE A 72 16.07 -5.74 -2.72
CA ILE A 72 16.46 -7.15 -2.56
C ILE A 72 16.01 -8.01 -3.75
N ILE A 73 14.76 -7.86 -4.18
CA ILE A 73 14.13 -8.76 -5.17
C ILE A 73 14.47 -8.33 -6.59
N ILE A 74 14.37 -7.02 -6.87
CA ILE A 74 14.50 -6.47 -8.22
C ILE A 74 15.92 -5.89 -8.42
N SER A 75 16.77 -5.90 -7.38
CA SER A 75 18.12 -5.32 -7.41
C SER A 75 18.10 -3.86 -7.85
N GLU A 76 17.07 -3.12 -7.42
CA GLU A 76 16.87 -1.74 -7.87
C GLU A 76 18.02 -0.83 -7.40
N VAL A 77 18.66 -0.14 -8.34
CA VAL A 77 19.72 0.82 -8.02
C VAL A 77 19.11 2.11 -7.49
N PHE A 78 19.45 2.44 -6.24
CA PHE A 78 19.08 3.70 -5.61
C PHE A 78 19.97 4.85 -6.09
N THR A 79 19.46 5.64 -7.02
CA THR A 79 20.06 6.93 -7.33
C THR A 79 19.77 7.94 -6.22
N ILE A 80 20.59 8.98 -6.11
CA ILE A 80 20.37 10.08 -5.15
C ILE A 80 18.95 10.64 -5.20
N ARG A 81 18.35 10.75 -6.40
CA ARG A 81 16.97 11.21 -6.56
C ARG A 81 15.96 10.27 -5.90
N LYS A 82 16.13 8.94 -6.04
CA LYS A 82 15.25 7.95 -5.40
C LYS A 82 15.40 7.98 -3.88
N ILE A 83 16.62 8.17 -3.37
CA ILE A 83 16.87 8.29 -1.93
C ILE A 83 16.16 9.52 -1.35
N ILE A 84 16.27 10.68 -2.02
CA ILE A 84 15.56 11.91 -1.59
C ILE A 84 14.04 11.70 -1.62
N GLY A 85 13.51 11.07 -2.68
CA GLY A 85 12.09 10.74 -2.76
C GLY A 85 11.64 9.81 -1.63
N CYS A 86 12.42 8.79 -1.33
CA CYS A 86 12.16 7.87 -0.22
C CYS A 86 12.15 8.62 1.13
N LEU A 87 13.12 9.52 1.37
CA LEU A 87 13.15 10.35 2.57
C LEU A 87 11.91 11.24 2.69
N PHE A 88 11.44 11.85 1.60
CA PHE A 88 10.21 12.65 1.62
C PHE A 88 8.96 11.83 1.93
N ILE A 89 8.85 10.62 1.38
CA ILE A 89 7.75 9.70 1.71
C ILE A 89 7.79 9.37 3.20
N LEU A 90 8.94 8.98 3.74
CA LEU A 90 9.10 8.63 5.16
C LEU A 90 8.78 9.82 6.08
N LEU A 91 9.28 11.01 5.76
CA LEU A 91 8.99 12.22 6.52
C LEU A 91 7.49 12.54 6.50
N GLY A 92 6.84 12.48 5.32
CA GLY A 92 5.41 12.69 5.19
C GLY A 92 4.59 11.72 6.05
N MET A 93 4.99 10.46 6.10
CA MET A 93 4.33 9.45 6.94
C MET A 93 4.53 9.67 8.43
N ILE A 94 5.75 9.99 8.86
CA ILE A 94 6.03 10.29 10.27
C ILE A 94 5.20 11.49 10.70
N ILE A 95 5.14 12.55 9.89
CA ILE A 95 4.33 13.74 10.17
C ILE A 95 2.84 13.37 10.27
N ALA A 96 2.33 12.49 9.41
CA ALA A 96 0.94 12.05 9.43
C ALA A 96 0.57 11.19 10.66
N GLU A 97 1.51 10.37 11.16
CA GLU A 97 1.28 9.48 12.30
C GLU A 97 1.47 10.19 13.66
N ILE A 98 2.22 11.29 13.71
CA ILE A 98 2.34 12.10 14.94
C ILE A 98 0.98 12.71 15.28
N LYS A 99 0.28 12.09 16.23
CA LYS A 99 -0.88 12.68 16.89
C LYS A 99 -0.43 13.97 17.59
N ILE A 100 -0.75 15.11 17.00
CA ILE A 100 -0.74 16.39 17.70
C ILE A 100 -1.69 16.24 18.89
N ASN A 101 -1.13 16.16 20.09
CA ASN A 101 -1.89 15.98 21.31
C ASN A 101 -2.81 17.18 21.51
N GLN A 102 -4.08 17.06 21.11
CA GLN A 102 -5.08 18.13 21.22
C GLN A 102 -5.48 18.45 22.67
N LYS A 103 -4.87 17.83 23.68
CA LYS A 103 -5.06 18.24 25.09
C LYS A 103 -4.62 19.68 25.37
N PHE A 104 -3.74 20.27 24.56
CA PHE A 104 -3.29 21.65 24.77
C PHE A 104 -4.25 22.73 24.19
N LEU A 105 -5.28 22.33 23.44
CA LEU A 105 -6.26 23.26 22.83
C LEU A 105 -7.62 23.26 23.55
N ARG A 106 -7.74 22.55 24.68
CA ARG A 106 -8.95 22.44 25.50
C ARG A 106 -8.78 22.94 26.94
N GLU A 107 -7.66 23.61 27.24
CA GLU A 107 -7.48 24.38 28.47
C GLU A 107 -7.50 25.89 28.17
#